data_AF-A0A7Z0NCC1-F1
#
_entry.id   AF-A0A7Z0NCC1-F1
#
_cell.length_a   1.000
_cell.length_b   1.000
_cell.length_c   1.000
_cell.angle_alpha   90.00
_cell.angle_beta   90.00
_cell.angle_gamma   90.00
#
_symmetry.space_group_name_H-M   'P 1'
#
loop_
_entity.id
_entity.type
_entity.pdbx_description
1 polymer ?
#
loop_
_entity_poly.entity_id
_entity_poly.type
_entity_poly.pdbx_seq_one_letter_code
_entity_poly.pdbx_strand_id
1 'polypeptide(L)'
;MKRRWIKVELVGELIGEEFERGIGQFPSINDEAHIVTDTDLKLIYGNKNSGQIVIGKLSSSDSIDVSVDLEKLVTRHSAVLGSTGSGKSTSVSSLLRSIVCDEEGNVIYPSSRIVLIDIHGEYSSALGDIAKTFSTSPRAEEEKLLIPYWCVSPDSLVDFLCGQVNDKSKNSIIDRIHQEKIKFIKKNSNIAKFKKIDLNRVTSHTPIPFSLKKLWHDLSFDDAVTWSEKEKKTPSIADEGDPDKLIAAQFNPPASGSTAPYKGGEGILKRSLDLFRARLLDHQYSFLLTPDKWEPNLENEIESDLDELLNSWLGHEKPVTILDLSGIPSTRLDLLLGSLLDILFEAALWGRRLKEGMKNRPLLLVLEEAHRYLSSDSSGLAKNMVRRIAKEGRKFGLGTMLVSQRPSEIDETILSQCGTFFALRINNQTDRSRVKSAMSESVSGMIDSLPVLRTGEAIVAGESAKLPMRCRFKVPSRGRYPDSIDPKVASLWAKVRAEEEYDQLVVAWRNQNPFEYEN
;
A
#
# COMPACT_ATOMS: atom_id res chain seq x y z
N MET A 1 11.49 56.54 10.15
CA MET A 1 11.90 55.45 9.23
C MET A 1 11.56 54.11 9.89
N LYS A 2 10.72 53.28 9.25
CA LYS A 2 10.48 51.91 9.73
C LYS A 2 11.76 51.10 9.47
N ARG A 3 12.53 50.80 10.51
CA ARG A 3 13.67 49.87 10.41
C ARG A 3 13.12 48.50 10.02
N ARG A 4 13.58 47.95 8.90
CA ARG A 4 13.31 46.57 8.50
C ARG A 4 14.42 45.71 9.06
N TRP A 5 14.04 44.62 9.71
CA TRP A 5 14.96 43.64 10.28
C TRP A 5 14.84 42.36 9.47
N ILE A 6 15.96 41.73 9.16
CA ILE A 6 16.02 40.41 8.54
C ILE A 6 16.63 39.47 9.58
N LYS A 7 15.94 38.36 9.85
CA LYS A 7 16.51 37.26 10.64
C LYS A 7 17.14 36.29 9.65
N VAL A 8 18.41 35.97 9.87
CA VAL A 8 19.16 35.01 9.05
C VAL A 8 19.36 33.75 9.87
N GLU A 9 19.27 32.60 9.21
CA GLU A 9 19.58 31.30 9.79
C GLU A 9 20.84 30.78 9.10
N LEU A 10 21.87 30.46 9.88
CA LEU A 10 23.14 29.97 9.36
C LEU A 10 23.02 28.47 9.10
N VAL A 11 23.20 28.07 7.84
CA VAL A 11 22.91 26.70 7.39
C VAL A 11 24.19 25.88 7.16
N GLY A 12 25.25 26.54 6.70
CA GLY A 12 26.57 25.94 6.54
C GLY A 12 27.61 26.94 6.03
N GLU A 13 28.80 26.44 5.70
CA GLU A 13 29.92 27.24 5.21
C GLU A 13 30.54 26.62 3.96
N LEU A 14 31.18 27.47 3.14
CA LEU A 14 31.90 27.04 1.94
C LEU A 14 33.40 27.04 2.26
N ILE A 15 34.02 25.85 2.23
CA ILE A 15 35.46 25.68 2.43
C ILE A 15 36.09 25.38 1.06
N GLY A 16 36.76 26.39 0.48
CA GLY A 16 37.27 26.29 -0.88
C GLY A 16 36.14 26.25 -1.92
N GLU A 17 35.95 25.13 -2.61
CA GLU A 17 34.83 24.90 -3.56
C GLU A 17 33.81 23.87 -3.07
N GLU A 18 33.94 23.41 -1.82
CA GLU A 18 33.03 22.45 -1.22
C GLU A 18 32.19 23.12 -0.15
N PHE A 19 30.88 22.86 -0.22
CA PHE A 19 29.94 23.29 0.79
C PHE A 19 29.84 22.23 1.88
N GLU A 20 30.04 22.64 3.13
CA GLU A 20 29.84 21.81 4.31
C GLU A 20 28.63 22.31 5.13
N ARG A 21 27.86 21.35 5.66
CA ARG A 21 26.73 21.67 6.52
C ARG A 21 27.23 21.93 7.94
N GLY A 22 26.71 22.99 8.56
CA GLY A 22 27.18 23.45 9.87
C GLY A 22 28.21 24.57 9.73
N ILE A 23 28.44 25.28 10.82
CA ILE A 23 29.33 26.45 10.87
C ILE A 23 30.52 26.13 11.76
N GLY A 24 31.72 26.22 11.20
CA GLY A 24 32.97 26.14 11.95
C GLY A 24 33.24 27.43 12.71
N GLN A 25 32.83 28.58 12.13
CA GLN A 25 32.97 29.89 12.74
C GLN A 25 31.69 30.72 12.58
N PHE A 26 31.24 31.33 13.68
CA PHE A 26 30.14 32.29 13.64
C PHE A 26 30.61 33.64 13.08
N PRO A 27 29.78 34.35 12.29
CA PRO A 27 30.11 35.68 11.81
C PRO A 27 30.27 36.66 12.98
N SER A 28 31.22 37.57 12.84
CA SER A 28 31.47 38.65 13.79
C SER A 28 30.47 39.79 13.62
N ILE A 29 30.36 40.63 14.66
CA ILE A 29 29.55 41.85 14.57
C ILE A 29 30.16 42.77 13.51
N ASN A 30 29.33 43.27 12.59
CA ASN A 30 29.66 44.11 11.42
C ASN A 30 30.24 43.37 10.21
N ASP A 31 30.25 42.04 10.20
CA ASP A 31 30.55 41.30 8.96
C ASP A 31 29.55 41.68 7.86
N GLU A 32 30.06 41.87 6.64
CA GLU A 32 29.24 42.25 5.49
C GLU A 32 28.34 41.09 5.05
N ALA A 33 27.09 41.41 4.74
CA ALA A 33 26.13 40.45 4.20
C ALA A 33 25.93 40.71 2.71
N HIS A 34 26.30 39.74 1.88
CA HIS A 34 26.13 39.80 0.43
C HIS A 34 24.94 38.95 -0.03
N ILE A 35 24.32 39.36 -1.13
CA ILE A 35 23.33 38.52 -1.83
C ILE A 35 24.11 37.43 -2.56
N VAL A 36 23.71 36.18 -2.32
CA VAL A 36 24.25 35.00 -2.98
C VAL A 36 23.98 35.05 -4.49
N THR A 37 24.99 34.70 -5.30
CA THR A 37 24.89 34.65 -6.77
C THR A 37 24.53 33.25 -7.28
N ASP A 38 24.12 33.15 -8.55
CA ASP A 38 23.88 31.86 -9.20
C ASP A 38 25.13 30.96 -9.22
N THR A 39 26.33 31.55 -9.28
CA THR A 39 27.60 30.82 -9.22
C THR A 39 27.80 30.19 -7.84
N ASP A 40 27.52 30.93 -6.77
CA ASP A 40 27.62 30.43 -5.39
C ASP A 40 26.57 29.33 -5.14
N LEU A 41 25.33 29.54 -5.60
CA LEU A 41 24.27 28.54 -5.50
C LEU A 41 24.62 27.26 -6.28
N LYS A 42 25.31 27.35 -7.42
CA LYS A 42 25.81 26.17 -8.14
C LYS A 42 26.92 25.45 -7.37
N LEU A 43 27.73 26.12 -6.57
CA LEU A 43 28.70 25.44 -5.71
C LEU A 43 28.00 24.69 -4.56
N ILE A 44 26.92 25.27 -4.02
CA ILE A 44 26.15 24.69 -2.91
C ILE A 44 25.26 23.52 -3.39
N TYR A 45 24.45 23.76 -4.42
CA TYR A 45 23.42 22.84 -4.91
C TYR A 45 23.83 22.04 -6.13
N GLY A 46 24.86 22.47 -6.87
CA GLY A 46 25.28 21.84 -8.11
C GLY A 46 25.73 20.39 -7.95
N ASN A 47 25.51 19.66 -9.04
CA ASN A 47 25.60 18.21 -9.10
C ASN A 47 27.06 17.78 -9.30
N LYS A 48 27.67 17.12 -8.31
CA LYS A 48 29.06 16.61 -8.40
C LYS A 48 29.19 15.10 -8.15
N ASN A 49 28.13 14.40 -7.71
CA ASN A 49 28.23 13.01 -7.23
C ASN A 49 27.27 12.06 -7.95
N SER A 50 27.72 10.83 -8.18
CA SER A 50 26.89 9.71 -8.63
C SER A 50 25.75 9.42 -7.63
N GLY A 51 24.58 9.02 -8.13
CA GLY A 51 23.41 8.67 -7.29
C GLY A 51 22.52 9.86 -6.89
N GLN A 52 22.73 11.04 -7.46
CA GLN A 52 21.85 12.20 -7.30
C GLN A 52 20.83 12.25 -8.45
N ILE A 53 19.55 12.45 -8.13
CA ILE A 53 18.48 12.63 -9.12
C ILE A 53 17.97 14.07 -9.09
N VAL A 54 17.74 14.67 -10.27
CA VAL A 54 17.19 16.02 -10.39
C VAL A 54 15.66 15.96 -10.30
N ILE A 55 15.09 16.64 -9.32
CA ILE A 55 13.64 16.62 -9.06
C ILE A 55 12.92 17.90 -9.52
N GLY A 56 13.68 18.94 -9.82
CA GLY A 56 13.13 20.24 -10.20
C GLY A 56 14.17 21.34 -10.18
N LYS A 57 13.69 22.58 -10.13
CA LYS A 57 14.52 23.79 -10.11
C LYS A 57 14.35 24.55 -8.81
N LEU A 58 15.37 25.30 -8.41
CA LEU A 58 15.32 26.15 -7.22
C LEU A 58 14.28 27.27 -7.42
N SER A 59 13.37 27.49 -6.47
CA SER A 59 12.27 28.46 -6.67
C SER A 59 12.74 29.91 -6.77
N SER A 60 13.94 30.24 -6.31
CA SER A 60 14.55 31.57 -6.45
C SER A 60 15.35 31.74 -7.74
N SER A 61 15.72 30.63 -8.41
CA SER A 61 16.51 30.66 -9.64
C SER A 61 16.25 29.41 -10.49
N ASP A 62 15.56 29.59 -11.62
CA ASP A 62 15.23 28.51 -12.55
C ASP A 62 16.46 27.91 -13.27
N SER A 63 17.63 28.56 -13.15
CA SER A 63 18.89 28.10 -13.75
C SER A 63 19.55 26.97 -12.95
N ILE A 64 19.08 26.69 -11.73
CA ILE A 64 19.73 25.80 -10.76
C ILE A 64 18.88 24.55 -10.53
N ASP A 65 19.47 23.41 -10.85
CA ASP A 65 18.89 22.10 -10.57
C ASP A 65 18.91 21.79 -9.09
N VAL A 66 17.77 21.27 -8.63
CA VAL A 66 17.65 20.70 -7.30
C VAL A 66 17.72 19.19 -7.43
N SER A 67 18.75 18.60 -6.80
CA SER A 67 18.92 17.17 -6.72
C SER A 67 18.75 16.60 -5.32
N VAL A 68 18.38 15.34 -5.25
CA VAL A 68 18.34 14.55 -4.00
C VAL A 68 19.09 13.23 -4.17
N ASP A 69 19.65 12.75 -3.06
CA ASP A 69 20.32 11.46 -2.95
C ASP A 69 19.31 10.31 -3.07
N LEU A 70 19.39 9.54 -4.16
CA LEU A 70 18.45 8.47 -4.46
C LEU A 70 18.53 7.33 -3.44
N GLU A 71 19.73 6.96 -2.99
CA GLU A 71 19.91 5.89 -2.02
C GLU A 71 19.23 6.25 -0.70
N LYS A 72 19.43 7.47 -0.20
CA LYS A 72 18.79 7.93 1.04
C LYS A 72 17.29 8.12 0.87
N LEU A 73 16.84 8.61 -0.28
CA LEU A 73 15.41 8.75 -0.59
C LEU A 73 14.68 7.41 -0.50
N VAL A 74 15.28 6.34 -1.04
CA VAL A 74 14.72 4.99 -0.99
C VAL A 74 14.91 4.39 0.40
N THR A 75 16.12 4.36 0.95
CA THR A 75 16.43 3.54 2.13
C THR A 75 16.11 4.16 3.48
N ARG A 76 15.93 5.49 3.56
CA ARG A 76 15.70 6.20 4.84
C ARG A 76 14.28 6.72 5.01
N HIS A 77 13.35 6.21 4.21
CA HIS A 77 11.96 6.64 4.18
C HIS A 77 11.79 8.12 3.83
N SER A 78 10.64 8.47 3.27
CA SER A 78 10.34 9.85 2.88
C SER A 78 8.87 10.18 3.05
N ALA A 79 8.55 11.46 3.04
CA ALA A 79 7.17 11.93 3.08
C ALA A 79 6.93 13.08 2.10
N VAL A 80 5.85 13.02 1.34
CA VAL A 80 5.33 14.10 0.49
C VAL A 80 4.04 14.61 1.12
N LEU A 81 4.08 15.84 1.64
CA LEU A 81 3.04 16.40 2.50
C LEU A 81 2.50 17.70 1.91
N GLY A 82 1.18 17.87 1.88
CA GLY A 82 0.59 19.07 1.27
C GLY A 82 -0.94 19.06 1.24
N SER A 83 -1.57 20.22 1.41
CA SER A 83 -3.05 20.34 1.35
C SER A 83 -3.62 19.97 -0.03
N THR A 84 -4.93 19.76 -0.12
CA THR A 84 -5.64 19.56 -1.40
C THR A 84 -5.35 20.73 -2.36
N GLY A 85 -5.13 20.43 -3.64
CA GLY A 85 -4.80 21.44 -4.66
C GLY A 85 -3.39 22.06 -4.55
N SER A 86 -2.51 21.55 -3.68
CA SER A 86 -1.10 21.96 -3.62
C SER A 86 -0.23 21.38 -4.75
N GLY A 87 -0.74 20.37 -5.47
CA GLY A 87 -0.02 19.66 -6.52
C GLY A 87 0.69 18.38 -6.05
N LYS A 88 0.26 17.75 -4.94
CA LYS A 88 0.85 16.50 -4.40
C LYS A 88 0.94 15.39 -5.45
N SER A 89 -0.17 14.91 -5.99
CA SER A 89 -0.17 13.75 -6.91
C SER A 89 0.71 14.00 -8.15
N THR A 90 0.67 15.22 -8.68
CA THR A 90 1.54 15.65 -9.78
C THR A 90 3.02 15.67 -9.37
N SER A 91 3.33 16.14 -8.16
CA SER A 91 4.70 16.18 -7.63
C SER A 91 5.24 14.79 -7.34
N VAL A 92 4.41 13.87 -6.82
CA VAL A 92 4.76 12.45 -6.66
C VAL A 92 5.04 11.85 -8.03
N SER A 93 4.16 12.03 -9.01
CA SER A 93 4.38 11.54 -10.38
C SER A 93 5.67 12.09 -11.00
N SER A 94 5.94 13.38 -10.83
CA SER A 94 7.21 13.98 -11.27
C SER A 94 8.40 13.36 -10.55
N LEU A 95 8.32 13.15 -9.23
CA LEU A 95 9.40 12.60 -8.44
C LEU A 95 9.70 11.14 -8.85
N LEU A 96 8.66 10.32 -9.06
CA LEU A 96 8.83 8.96 -9.56
C LEU A 96 9.46 8.94 -10.95
N ARG A 97 9.05 9.84 -11.84
CA ARG A 97 9.71 10.01 -13.15
C ARG A 97 11.16 10.45 -13.01
N SER A 98 11.48 11.39 -12.13
CA SER A 98 12.86 11.79 -11.84
C SER A 98 13.71 10.64 -11.28
N ILE A 99 13.10 9.66 -10.61
CA ILE A 99 13.80 8.46 -10.15
C ILE A 99 14.11 7.52 -11.32
N VAL A 100 13.23 7.38 -12.31
CA VAL A 100 13.35 6.29 -13.31
C VAL A 100 13.75 6.76 -14.72
N CYS A 101 13.47 8.01 -15.07
CA CYS A 101 13.64 8.59 -16.40
C CYS A 101 14.70 9.69 -16.44
N ASP A 102 15.27 9.90 -17.64
CA ASP A 102 16.02 11.11 -17.98
C ASP A 102 15.10 12.30 -18.32
N GLU A 103 15.68 13.39 -18.82
CA GLU A 103 14.93 14.59 -19.18
C GLU A 103 13.99 14.42 -20.37
N GLU A 104 14.33 13.52 -21.29
CA GLU A 104 13.59 13.18 -22.51
C GLU A 104 12.45 12.18 -22.22
N GLY A 105 12.53 11.50 -21.07
CA GLY A 105 11.56 10.51 -20.62
C GLY A 105 11.97 9.06 -20.87
N ASN A 106 13.22 8.81 -21.29
CA ASN A 106 13.75 7.47 -21.46
C ASN A 106 14.08 6.86 -20.10
N VAL A 107 13.79 5.57 -19.91
CA VAL A 107 14.08 4.87 -18.65
C VAL A 107 15.58 4.64 -18.51
N ILE A 108 16.20 5.30 -17.53
CA ILE A 108 17.63 5.20 -17.21
C ILE A 108 17.92 4.30 -16.01
N TYR A 109 16.91 4.05 -15.17
CA TYR A 109 16.97 3.06 -14.08
C TYR A 109 15.95 1.93 -14.30
N PRO A 110 16.16 1.06 -15.30
CA PRO A 110 15.20 -0.01 -15.64
C PRO A 110 15.06 -1.06 -14.54
N SER A 111 16.05 -1.19 -13.65
CA SER A 111 16.01 -2.11 -12.52
C SER A 111 15.36 -1.51 -11.26
N SER A 112 14.90 -0.25 -11.32
CA SER A 112 14.15 0.36 -10.23
C SER A 112 12.91 -0.46 -9.90
N ARG A 113 12.56 -0.52 -8.62
CA ARG A 113 11.35 -1.17 -8.15
C ARG A 113 10.60 -0.22 -7.24
N ILE A 114 9.48 0.25 -7.74
CA ILE A 114 8.58 1.14 -7.01
C ILE A 114 7.21 0.48 -7.03
N VAL A 115 6.65 0.25 -5.85
CA VAL A 115 5.25 -0.19 -5.71
C VAL A 115 4.47 0.98 -5.15
N LEU A 116 3.52 1.50 -5.91
CA LEU A 116 2.65 2.59 -5.54
C LEU A 116 1.27 2.05 -5.19
N ILE A 117 0.85 2.27 -3.95
CA ILE A 117 -0.50 2.00 -3.48
C ILE A 117 -1.36 3.21 -3.83
N ASP A 118 -2.24 3.05 -4.83
CA ASP A 118 -3.12 4.10 -5.34
C ASP A 118 -4.51 3.92 -4.71
N ILE A 119 -4.92 4.87 -3.87
CA ILE A 119 -6.21 4.81 -3.16
C ILE A 119 -7.33 5.43 -3.99
N HIS A 120 -6.98 6.27 -4.97
CA HIS A 120 -7.94 7.02 -5.77
C HIS A 120 -7.95 6.66 -7.26
N GLY A 121 -7.00 5.85 -7.71
CA GLY A 121 -6.88 5.42 -9.11
C GLY A 121 -6.34 6.54 -10.02
N GLU A 122 -5.63 7.52 -9.46
CA GLU A 122 -5.20 8.71 -10.19
C GLU A 122 -3.92 8.50 -11.00
N TYR A 123 -3.07 7.52 -10.65
CA TYR A 123 -1.70 7.44 -11.17
C TYR A 123 -1.55 6.63 -12.45
N SER A 124 -2.51 5.75 -12.78
CA SER A 124 -2.45 4.91 -13.98
C SER A 124 -2.31 5.76 -15.26
N SER A 125 -3.10 6.84 -15.36
CA SER A 125 -3.00 7.81 -16.47
C SER A 125 -1.68 8.58 -16.50
N ALA A 126 -1.10 8.86 -15.33
CA ALA A 126 0.13 9.65 -15.21
C ALA A 126 1.39 8.86 -15.52
N LEU A 127 1.39 7.54 -15.29
CA LEU A 127 2.58 6.69 -15.28
C LEU A 127 2.47 5.47 -16.20
N GLY A 128 1.40 5.30 -16.97
CA GLY A 128 1.15 4.10 -17.79
C GLY A 128 2.28 3.71 -18.77
N ASP A 129 3.10 4.66 -19.22
CA ASP A 129 4.29 4.39 -20.06
C ASP A 129 5.43 3.70 -19.29
N ILE A 130 5.50 3.88 -17.97
CA ILE A 130 6.56 3.35 -17.09
C ILE A 130 6.04 2.48 -15.94
N ALA A 131 4.73 2.29 -15.84
CA ALA A 131 4.07 1.52 -14.80
C ALA A 131 3.24 0.36 -15.34
N LYS A 132 3.17 -0.74 -14.58
CA LYS A 132 2.17 -1.80 -14.75
C LYS A 132 1.13 -1.66 -13.65
N THR A 133 -0.15 -1.59 -14.03
CA THR A 133 -1.25 -1.35 -13.08
C THR A 133 -2.01 -2.64 -12.81
N PHE A 134 -2.21 -2.94 -11.52
CA PHE A 134 -3.08 -3.98 -11.00
C PHE A 134 -4.23 -3.30 -10.25
N SER A 135 -5.46 -3.41 -10.73
CA SER A 135 -6.62 -2.74 -10.15
C SER A 135 -7.68 -3.74 -9.68
N THR A 136 -8.38 -3.38 -8.61
CA THR A 136 -9.55 -4.11 -8.12
C THR A 136 -10.77 -3.98 -9.06
N SER A 137 -10.77 -2.97 -9.92
CA SER A 137 -11.76 -2.74 -10.97
C SER A 137 -11.03 -2.38 -12.27
N PRO A 138 -10.35 -3.36 -12.91
CA PRO A 138 -9.40 -3.08 -13.99
C PRO A 138 -10.08 -2.54 -15.25
N ARG A 139 -9.42 -1.56 -15.88
CA ARG A 139 -9.71 -1.11 -17.25
C ARG A 139 -9.09 -2.09 -18.27
N ALA A 140 -9.39 -1.92 -19.55
CA ALA A 140 -8.98 -2.84 -20.62
C ALA A 140 -7.47 -3.14 -20.71
N GLU A 141 -6.61 -2.21 -20.29
CA GLU A 141 -5.14 -2.35 -20.30
C GLU A 141 -4.53 -2.70 -18.94
N GLU A 142 -5.36 -2.90 -17.91
CA GLU A 142 -4.94 -3.14 -16.52
C GLU A 142 -5.16 -4.60 -16.14
N GLU A 143 -4.34 -5.10 -15.20
CA GLU A 143 -4.52 -6.45 -14.67
C GLU A 143 -5.37 -6.43 -13.41
N LYS A 144 -6.09 -7.52 -13.13
CA LYS A 144 -6.87 -7.66 -11.90
C LYS A 144 -5.95 -7.77 -10.70
N LEU A 145 -6.14 -6.92 -9.69
CA LEU A 145 -5.43 -7.03 -8.41
C LEU A 145 -6.04 -8.16 -7.60
N LEU A 146 -5.26 -9.21 -7.40
CA LEU A 146 -5.65 -10.38 -6.62
C LEU A 146 -4.64 -10.60 -5.49
N ILE A 147 -5.16 -10.93 -4.31
CA ILE A 147 -4.36 -11.35 -3.16
C ILE A 147 -4.87 -12.70 -2.71
N PRO A 148 -4.05 -13.75 -2.76
CA PRO A 148 -4.47 -15.03 -2.24
C PRO A 148 -4.71 -14.94 -0.73
N TYR A 149 -5.93 -15.28 -0.27
CA TYR A 149 -6.31 -15.22 1.15
C TYR A 149 -5.37 -16.00 2.08
N TRP A 150 -4.69 -17.02 1.58
CA TRP A 150 -3.78 -17.85 2.36
C TRP A 150 -2.46 -17.15 2.70
N CYS A 151 -2.21 -15.96 2.15
CA CYS A 151 -1.17 -15.03 2.56
C CYS A 151 -1.58 -14.12 3.73
N VAL A 152 -2.87 -14.02 4.05
CA VAL A 152 -3.36 -13.23 5.19
C VAL A 152 -3.11 -13.99 6.49
N SER A 153 -2.86 -13.25 7.57
CA SER A 153 -2.74 -13.86 8.89
C SER A 153 -4.01 -14.68 9.22
N PRO A 154 -3.88 -15.92 9.73
CA PRO A 154 -5.03 -16.75 10.06
C PRO A 154 -5.99 -16.07 11.04
N ASP A 155 -5.47 -15.32 12.01
CA ASP A 155 -6.28 -14.56 12.96
C ASP A 155 -7.16 -13.52 12.28
N SER A 156 -6.55 -12.67 11.45
CA SER A 156 -7.29 -11.64 10.71
C SER A 156 -8.24 -12.25 9.70
N LEU A 157 -7.85 -13.34 9.05
CA LEU A 157 -8.71 -14.06 8.11
C LEU A 157 -9.92 -14.67 8.82
N VAL A 158 -9.75 -15.31 9.98
CA VAL A 158 -10.87 -15.90 10.73
C VAL A 158 -11.79 -14.82 11.29
N ASP A 159 -11.25 -13.73 11.84
CA ASP A 159 -12.08 -12.59 12.28
C ASP A 159 -12.84 -11.98 11.09
N PHE A 160 -12.15 -11.86 9.96
CA PHE A 160 -12.72 -11.38 8.71
C PHE A 160 -13.70 -12.36 8.05
N LEU A 161 -13.69 -13.66 8.32
CA LEU A 161 -14.65 -14.61 7.73
C LEU A 161 -15.80 -14.91 8.69
N CYS A 162 -15.51 -15.16 9.95
CA CYS A 162 -16.44 -15.67 10.95
C CYS A 162 -17.00 -14.58 11.89
N GLY A 163 -16.44 -13.37 11.88
CA GLY A 163 -16.82 -12.28 12.79
C GLY A 163 -16.24 -12.51 14.19
N GLN A 164 -16.92 -11.98 15.22
CA GLN A 164 -16.51 -12.23 16.60
C GLN A 164 -16.83 -13.67 16.99
N VAL A 165 -15.78 -14.48 17.12
CA VAL A 165 -15.82 -15.85 17.59
C VAL A 165 -15.07 -15.91 18.92
N ASN A 166 -15.49 -16.76 19.86
CA ASN A 166 -14.72 -16.97 21.09
C ASN A 166 -13.35 -17.58 20.78
N ASP A 167 -12.37 -17.39 21.68
CA ASP A 167 -10.98 -17.81 21.45
C ASP A 167 -10.85 -19.33 21.22
N LYS A 168 -11.66 -20.15 21.91
CA LYS A 168 -11.63 -21.61 21.77
C LYS A 168 -12.00 -22.02 20.34
N SER A 169 -13.11 -21.50 19.83
CA SER A 169 -13.60 -21.76 18.49
C SER A 169 -12.68 -21.16 17.41
N LYS A 170 -12.15 -19.95 17.64
CA LYS A 170 -11.16 -19.33 16.75
C LYS A 170 -9.91 -20.20 16.61
N ASN A 171 -9.33 -20.65 17.73
CA ASN A 171 -8.17 -21.54 17.71
C ASN A 171 -8.46 -22.87 17.01
N SER A 172 -9.65 -23.45 17.22
CA SER A 172 -10.05 -24.67 16.52
C SER A 172 -10.10 -24.50 14.99
N ILE A 173 -10.55 -23.34 14.50
CA ILE A 173 -10.57 -23.04 13.06
C ILE A 173 -9.14 -22.86 12.54
N ILE A 174 -8.29 -22.15 13.28
CA ILE A 174 -6.87 -21.94 12.94
C ILE A 174 -6.13 -23.29 12.87
N ASP A 175 -6.40 -24.21 13.79
CA ASP A 175 -5.84 -25.56 13.77
C ASP A 175 -6.30 -26.35 12.53
N ARG A 176 -7.57 -26.21 12.14
CA ARG A 176 -8.09 -26.82 10.90
C ARG A 176 -7.41 -26.25 9.65
N ILE A 177 -7.20 -24.92 9.60
CA ILE A 177 -6.43 -24.28 8.52
C ILE A 177 -5.00 -24.86 8.47
N HIS A 178 -4.34 -24.99 9.61
CA HIS A 178 -3.00 -25.58 9.67
C HIS A 178 -2.96 -27.02 9.16
N GLN A 179 -3.97 -27.84 9.50
CA GLN A 179 -4.11 -29.20 8.98
C GLN A 179 -4.30 -29.23 7.46
N GLU A 180 -5.14 -28.36 6.90
CA GLU A 180 -5.33 -28.29 5.44
C GLU A 180 -4.04 -27.86 4.72
N LYS A 181 -3.27 -26.92 5.29
CA LYS A 181 -1.94 -26.55 4.78
C LYS A 181 -0.95 -27.73 4.75
N ILE A 182 -0.93 -28.55 5.81
CA ILE A 182 -0.10 -29.77 5.82
C ILE A 182 -0.57 -30.78 4.77
N LYS A 183 -1.88 -30.99 4.62
CA LYS A 183 -2.45 -31.88 3.59
C LYS A 183 -2.06 -31.40 2.19
N PHE A 184 -2.12 -30.09 1.95
CA PHE A 184 -1.73 -29.47 0.69
C PHE A 184 -0.26 -29.79 0.33
N ILE A 185 0.68 -29.58 1.26
CA ILE A 185 2.11 -29.87 1.02
C ILE A 185 2.35 -31.35 0.72
N LYS A 186 1.71 -32.25 1.49
CA LYS A 186 1.86 -33.70 1.30
C LYS A 186 1.37 -34.12 -0.09
N LYS A 187 0.20 -33.63 -0.51
CA LYS A 187 -0.36 -33.93 -1.83
C LYS A 187 0.53 -33.41 -2.95
N ASN A 188 1.04 -32.18 -2.82
CA ASN A 188 1.84 -31.51 -3.86
C ASN A 188 3.35 -31.73 -3.72
N SER A 189 3.77 -32.82 -3.04
CA SER A 189 5.19 -33.13 -2.81
C SER A 189 5.97 -33.52 -4.07
N ASN A 190 5.28 -33.77 -5.18
CA ASN A 190 5.84 -33.91 -6.53
C ASN A 190 6.40 -32.58 -7.08
N ILE A 191 5.91 -31.43 -6.59
CA ILE A 191 6.39 -30.11 -7.02
C ILE A 191 7.64 -29.75 -6.20
N ALA A 192 8.74 -29.41 -6.91
CA ALA A 192 10.06 -29.24 -6.31
C ALA A 192 10.13 -28.22 -5.16
N LYS A 193 9.34 -27.14 -5.21
CA LYS A 193 9.31 -26.12 -4.15
C LYS A 193 8.65 -26.64 -2.87
N PHE A 194 7.51 -27.33 -2.97
CA PHE A 194 6.83 -27.89 -1.80
C PHE A 194 7.62 -29.05 -1.17
N LYS A 195 8.35 -29.83 -1.98
CA LYS A 195 9.27 -30.86 -1.49
C LYS A 195 10.40 -30.31 -0.61
N LYS A 196 10.80 -29.04 -0.79
CA LYS A 196 11.86 -28.39 -0.01
C LYS A 196 11.34 -27.82 1.33
N ILE A 197 10.04 -27.83 1.57
CA ILE A 197 9.45 -27.33 2.81
C ILE A 197 9.59 -28.38 3.91
N ASP A 198 10.19 -27.99 5.03
CA ASP A 198 10.23 -28.83 6.23
C ASP A 198 8.87 -28.80 6.94
N LEU A 199 8.14 -29.90 6.87
CA LEU A 199 6.82 -30.07 7.47
C LEU A 199 6.79 -29.77 8.98
N ASN A 200 7.89 -29.99 9.70
CA ASN A 200 7.95 -29.76 11.15
C ASN A 200 8.03 -28.27 11.52
N ARG A 201 8.32 -27.41 10.55
CA ARG A 201 8.43 -25.94 10.74
C ARG A 201 7.24 -25.18 10.18
N VAL A 202 6.30 -25.88 9.54
CA VAL A 202 5.07 -25.28 9.02
C VAL A 202 4.21 -24.87 10.21
N THR A 203 3.71 -23.64 10.16
CA THR A 203 2.78 -23.08 11.14
C THR A 203 1.48 -22.65 10.45
N SER A 204 0.48 -22.26 11.22
CA SER A 204 -0.73 -21.62 10.68
C SER A 204 -0.40 -20.37 9.85
N HIS A 205 0.66 -19.63 10.19
CA HIS A 205 1.10 -18.41 9.48
C HIS A 205 1.95 -18.68 8.23
N THR A 206 2.36 -19.92 7.96
CA THR A 206 3.11 -20.21 6.72
C THR A 206 2.18 -20.01 5.51
N PRO A 207 2.54 -19.23 4.49
CA PRO A 207 1.66 -18.90 3.36
C PRO A 207 1.57 -20.10 2.40
N ILE A 208 0.74 -21.07 2.77
CA ILE A 208 0.49 -22.30 2.02
C ILE A 208 -0.97 -22.31 1.56
N PRO A 209 -1.24 -22.64 0.29
CA PRO A 209 -2.61 -22.71 -0.20
C PRO A 209 -3.46 -23.77 0.51
N PHE A 210 -4.75 -23.50 0.67
CA PHE A 210 -5.78 -24.41 1.19
C PHE A 210 -7.14 -23.93 0.69
N SER A 211 -8.14 -24.80 0.45
CA SER A 211 -9.46 -24.37 -0.07
C SER A 211 -10.40 -23.82 1.02
N LEU A 212 -10.90 -22.58 0.85
CA LEU A 212 -11.91 -22.00 1.76
C LEU A 212 -13.29 -22.67 1.62
N LYS A 213 -13.69 -23.05 0.40
CA LYS A 213 -14.96 -23.74 0.14
C LYS A 213 -15.02 -25.06 0.89
N LYS A 214 -13.94 -25.84 0.80
CA LYS A 214 -13.77 -27.08 1.54
C LYS A 214 -13.74 -26.84 3.05
N LEU A 215 -12.95 -25.86 3.52
CA LEU A 215 -12.89 -25.53 4.95
C LEU A 215 -14.27 -25.16 5.51
N TRP A 216 -15.02 -24.33 4.79
CA TRP A 216 -16.37 -23.92 5.17
C TRP A 216 -17.33 -25.10 5.21
N HIS A 217 -17.32 -25.97 4.20
CA HIS A 217 -18.17 -27.16 4.14
C HIS A 217 -17.86 -28.13 5.27
N ASP A 218 -16.57 -28.43 5.49
CA ASP A 218 -16.08 -29.28 6.57
C ASP A 218 -16.51 -28.77 7.96
N LEU A 219 -16.33 -27.47 8.22
CA LEU A 219 -16.74 -26.86 9.49
C LEU A 219 -18.26 -26.87 9.67
N SER A 220 -19.01 -26.66 8.58
CA SER A 220 -20.49 -26.71 8.61
C SER A 220 -21.00 -28.13 8.85
N PHE A 221 -20.33 -29.13 8.27
CA PHE A 221 -20.59 -30.54 8.54
C PHE A 221 -20.35 -30.85 10.02
N ASP A 222 -19.18 -30.49 10.55
CA ASP A 222 -18.80 -30.76 11.95
C ASP A 222 -19.75 -30.08 12.96
N ASP A 223 -20.25 -28.87 12.68
CA ASP A 223 -21.17 -28.13 13.56
C ASP A 223 -22.62 -28.64 13.50
N ALA A 224 -23.06 -29.20 12.36
CA ALA A 224 -24.46 -29.59 12.12
C ALA A 224 -24.73 -31.11 12.16
N VAL A 225 -23.68 -31.95 12.13
CA VAL A 225 -23.82 -33.41 12.00
C VAL A 225 -24.71 -34.04 13.09
N THR A 226 -25.62 -34.89 12.65
CA THR A 226 -26.33 -35.87 13.49
C THR A 226 -25.91 -37.28 13.08
N TRP A 227 -26.02 -38.25 13.98
CA TRP A 227 -25.50 -39.60 13.79
C TRP A 227 -26.63 -40.63 13.83
N SER A 228 -26.63 -41.59 12.91
CA SER A 228 -27.64 -42.66 12.88
C SER A 228 -27.43 -43.70 13.98
N GLU A 229 -26.26 -43.71 14.62
CA GLU A 229 -25.82 -44.70 15.62
C GLU A 229 -25.18 -44.00 16.83
N LYS A 230 -25.20 -44.63 18.02
CA LYS A 230 -24.63 -44.07 19.25
C LYS A 230 -23.12 -43.93 19.18
N GLU A 231 -22.48 -44.81 18.42
CA GLU A 231 -21.05 -44.89 18.20
C GLU A 231 -20.52 -43.76 17.31
N LYS A 232 -21.40 -42.90 16.76
CA LYS A 232 -21.06 -41.74 15.93
C LYS A 232 -20.11 -42.08 14.77
N LYS A 233 -20.42 -43.17 14.06
CA LYS A 233 -19.64 -43.60 12.88
C LYS A 233 -20.32 -43.25 11.56
N THR A 234 -21.65 -43.34 11.52
CA THR A 234 -22.45 -43.10 10.31
C THR A 234 -23.27 -41.83 10.47
N PRO A 235 -22.96 -40.75 9.73
CA PRO A 235 -23.74 -39.51 9.78
C PRO A 235 -25.14 -39.73 9.20
N SER A 236 -26.16 -39.09 9.78
CA SER A 236 -27.56 -39.16 9.33
C SER A 236 -27.84 -38.07 8.31
N ILE A 237 -27.26 -38.22 7.12
CA ILE A 237 -27.33 -37.24 6.04
C ILE A 237 -28.69 -37.32 5.34
N ALA A 238 -29.32 -36.17 5.14
CA ALA A 238 -30.49 -35.98 4.28
C ALA A 238 -30.06 -35.48 2.88
N ASP A 239 -29.04 -34.62 2.83
CA ASP A 239 -28.44 -34.09 1.61
C ASP A 239 -26.93 -33.86 1.86
N GLU A 240 -26.06 -34.35 0.98
CA GLU A 240 -24.60 -34.16 1.11
C GLU A 240 -24.17 -32.70 0.87
N GLY A 241 -25.04 -31.91 0.22
CA GLY A 241 -24.73 -30.55 -0.20
C GLY A 241 -23.71 -30.52 -1.34
N ASP A 242 -23.15 -29.34 -1.59
CA ASP A 242 -22.21 -29.08 -2.67
C ASP A 242 -21.22 -27.99 -2.22
N PRO A 243 -19.96 -28.36 -1.88
CA PRO A 243 -18.95 -27.40 -1.44
C PRO A 243 -18.65 -26.32 -2.47
N ASP A 244 -18.66 -26.64 -3.77
CA ASP A 244 -18.36 -25.68 -4.84
C ASP A 244 -19.45 -24.63 -4.98
N LYS A 245 -20.71 -25.03 -4.80
CA LYS A 245 -21.86 -24.09 -4.79
C LYS A 245 -22.14 -23.48 -3.42
N LEU A 246 -21.27 -23.72 -2.43
CA LEU A 246 -21.48 -23.29 -1.05
C LEU A 246 -22.84 -23.72 -0.49
N ILE A 247 -23.21 -24.98 -0.72
CA ILE A 247 -24.41 -25.62 -0.18
C ILE A 247 -23.98 -26.57 0.94
N ALA A 248 -24.43 -26.31 2.16
CA ALA A 248 -24.06 -27.10 3.33
C ALA A 248 -24.81 -28.45 3.32
N ALA A 249 -24.17 -29.48 3.87
CA ALA A 249 -24.83 -30.75 4.11
C ALA A 249 -26.02 -30.58 5.06
N GLN A 250 -27.15 -31.23 4.74
CA GLN A 250 -28.33 -31.26 5.59
C GLN A 250 -28.42 -32.62 6.28
N PHE A 251 -28.77 -32.59 7.57
CA PHE A 251 -28.88 -33.79 8.39
C PHE A 251 -30.30 -33.97 8.89
N ASN A 252 -30.70 -35.22 9.10
CA ASN A 252 -31.98 -35.52 9.73
C ASN A 252 -31.98 -34.96 11.17
N PRO A 253 -33.09 -34.33 11.61
CA PRO A 253 -33.16 -33.72 12.93
C PRO A 253 -32.97 -34.78 14.01
N PRO A 254 -32.29 -34.43 15.13
CA PRO A 254 -32.06 -35.39 16.20
C PRO A 254 -33.38 -35.81 16.84
N ALA A 255 -33.54 -37.10 17.10
CA ALA A 255 -34.74 -37.62 17.76
C ALA A 255 -34.71 -37.32 19.26
N SER A 256 -35.90 -37.23 19.87
CA SER A 256 -36.04 -36.98 21.31
C SER A 256 -35.59 -38.21 22.12
N GLY A 257 -34.74 -38.00 23.13
CA GLY A 257 -34.32 -39.04 24.06
C GLY A 257 -33.11 -39.86 23.57
N SER A 258 -33.17 -41.18 23.68
CA SER A 258 -32.07 -42.10 23.38
C SER A 258 -32.20 -42.81 22.03
N THR A 259 -33.05 -42.29 21.14
CA THR A 259 -33.31 -42.82 19.80
C THR A 259 -32.50 -42.07 18.75
N ALA A 260 -32.17 -42.76 17.65
CA ALA A 260 -31.50 -42.15 16.52
C ALA A 260 -32.47 -41.24 15.72
N PRO A 261 -32.01 -40.15 15.09
CA PRO A 261 -30.62 -39.67 15.02
C PRO A 261 -30.11 -38.98 16.29
N TYR A 262 -28.84 -39.19 16.65
CA TYR A 262 -28.18 -38.60 17.82
C TYR A 262 -27.48 -37.28 17.48
N LYS A 263 -27.61 -36.26 18.34
CA LYS A 263 -26.91 -34.97 18.16
C LYS A 263 -25.38 -35.17 18.19
N GLY A 264 -24.71 -34.69 17.14
CA GLY A 264 -23.26 -34.74 16.99
C GLY A 264 -22.61 -33.39 17.28
N GLY A 265 -22.85 -32.42 16.39
CA GLY A 265 -22.28 -31.07 16.48
C GLY A 265 -22.92 -30.20 17.57
N GLU A 266 -22.18 -29.20 18.04
CA GLU A 266 -22.64 -28.31 19.12
C GLU A 266 -23.64 -27.25 18.61
N GLY A 267 -23.54 -26.86 17.33
CA GLY A 267 -24.38 -25.83 16.69
C GLY A 267 -24.00 -24.40 17.08
N ILE A 268 -22.78 -24.20 17.58
CA ILE A 268 -22.30 -22.93 18.13
C ILE A 268 -21.81 -22.02 17.00
N LEU A 269 -21.30 -22.60 15.91
CA LEU A 269 -20.67 -21.87 14.83
C LEU A 269 -21.64 -21.46 13.72
N LYS A 270 -22.87 -21.96 13.72
CA LYS A 270 -23.88 -21.67 12.69
C LYS A 270 -23.89 -20.21 12.21
N ARG A 271 -24.04 -19.23 13.12
CA ARG A 271 -24.08 -17.80 12.74
C ARG A 271 -22.77 -17.32 12.10
N SER A 272 -21.63 -17.79 12.61
CA SER A 272 -20.32 -17.45 12.07
C SER A 272 -20.06 -18.09 10.71
N LEU A 273 -20.53 -19.31 10.49
CA LEU A 273 -20.43 -20.03 9.22
C LEU A 273 -21.40 -19.48 8.17
N ASP A 274 -22.58 -18.99 8.58
CA ASP A 274 -23.48 -18.23 7.71
C ASP A 274 -22.81 -16.92 7.24
N LEU A 275 -22.09 -16.24 8.13
CA LEU A 275 -21.32 -15.04 7.79
C LEU A 275 -20.12 -15.36 6.88
N PHE A 276 -19.41 -16.45 7.15
CA PHE A 276 -18.33 -16.93 6.30
C PHE A 276 -18.85 -17.18 4.88
N ARG A 277 -19.96 -17.93 4.75
CA ARG A 277 -20.63 -18.16 3.46
C ARG A 277 -21.01 -16.86 2.76
N ALA A 278 -21.65 -15.94 3.48
CA ALA A 278 -22.08 -14.65 2.92
C ALA A 278 -20.90 -13.85 2.36
N ARG A 279 -19.74 -13.89 3.03
CA ARG A 279 -18.51 -13.22 2.58
C ARG A 279 -17.88 -13.88 1.36
N LEU A 280 -17.89 -15.21 1.27
CA LEU A 280 -17.44 -15.93 0.07
C LEU A 280 -18.30 -15.60 -1.17
N LEU A 281 -19.58 -15.28 -0.97
CA LEU A 281 -20.52 -14.92 -2.05
C LEU A 281 -20.50 -13.43 -2.43
N ASP A 282 -19.97 -12.55 -1.57
CA ASP A 282 -19.93 -11.11 -1.84
C ASP A 282 -18.80 -10.78 -2.84
N HIS A 283 -19.19 -10.35 -4.04
CA HIS A 283 -18.29 -10.01 -5.14
C HIS A 283 -17.26 -8.94 -4.77
N GLN A 284 -17.56 -8.06 -3.81
CA GLN A 284 -16.60 -7.06 -3.34
C GLN A 284 -15.38 -7.68 -2.64
N TYR A 285 -15.43 -8.96 -2.23
CA TYR A 285 -14.26 -9.66 -1.66
C TYR A 285 -13.59 -10.59 -2.65
N SER A 286 -14.01 -10.60 -3.92
CA SER A 286 -13.47 -11.50 -4.94
C SER A 286 -11.95 -11.36 -5.11
N PHE A 287 -11.44 -10.14 -4.98
CA PHE A 287 -10.00 -9.86 -5.02
C PHE A 287 -9.18 -10.65 -3.99
N LEU A 288 -9.78 -11.07 -2.87
CA LEU A 288 -9.12 -11.79 -1.77
C LEU A 288 -9.55 -13.26 -1.69
N LEU A 289 -10.87 -13.51 -1.74
CA LEU A 289 -11.47 -14.80 -1.43
C LEU A 289 -11.63 -15.70 -2.65
N THR A 290 -11.60 -15.14 -3.86
CA THR A 290 -11.69 -15.86 -5.14
C THR A 290 -10.52 -15.42 -6.03
N PRO A 291 -9.27 -15.75 -5.64
CA PRO A 291 -8.09 -15.27 -6.32
C PRO A 291 -7.82 -16.05 -7.63
N ASP A 292 -8.81 -16.18 -8.51
CA ASP A 292 -8.78 -16.84 -9.82
C ASP A 292 -7.78 -18.03 -9.89
N LYS A 293 -6.71 -17.93 -10.68
CA LYS A 293 -5.68 -18.98 -10.86
C LYS A 293 -4.87 -19.36 -9.59
N TRP A 294 -4.97 -18.58 -8.52
CA TRP A 294 -4.36 -18.87 -7.22
C TRP A 294 -5.32 -19.57 -6.24
N GLU A 295 -6.59 -19.79 -6.63
CA GLU A 295 -7.57 -20.49 -5.81
C GLU A 295 -7.32 -22.01 -5.85
N PRO A 296 -7.11 -22.67 -4.69
CA PRO A 296 -7.02 -24.12 -4.65
C PRO A 296 -8.39 -24.78 -4.86
N ASN A 297 -8.45 -25.79 -5.73
CA ASN A 297 -9.66 -26.62 -5.87
C ASN A 297 -9.91 -27.48 -4.60
N LEU A 298 -11.05 -28.18 -4.55
CA LEU A 298 -11.42 -29.04 -3.41
C LEU A 298 -10.40 -30.16 -3.17
N GLU A 299 -9.70 -30.55 -4.23
CA GLU A 299 -8.65 -31.55 -4.22
C GLU A 299 -7.29 -30.99 -3.79
N ASN A 300 -7.15 -29.71 -3.44
CA ASN A 300 -5.88 -29.05 -3.08
C ASN A 300 -4.86 -28.96 -4.24
N GLU A 301 -5.33 -28.68 -5.45
CA GLU A 301 -4.50 -28.35 -6.63
C GLU A 301 -4.58 -26.87 -6.94
N ILE A 302 -3.51 -26.30 -7.49
CA ILE A 302 -3.40 -24.88 -7.85
C ILE A 302 -2.85 -24.75 -9.27
N GLU A 303 -3.21 -23.64 -9.94
CA GLU A 303 -2.62 -23.25 -11.22
C GLU A 303 -1.38 -22.36 -10.99
N SER A 304 -1.49 -21.36 -10.12
CA SER A 304 -0.42 -20.42 -9.75
C SER A 304 -0.21 -20.32 -8.24
N ASP A 305 0.98 -19.88 -7.82
CA ASP A 305 1.38 -19.76 -6.41
C ASP A 305 2.06 -18.40 -6.13
N LEU A 306 2.58 -18.21 -4.90
CA LEU A 306 3.11 -16.94 -4.40
C LEU A 306 4.30 -16.42 -5.20
N ASP A 307 5.15 -17.29 -5.72
CA ASP A 307 6.29 -16.94 -6.57
C ASP A 307 5.84 -16.24 -7.86
N GLU A 308 4.76 -16.70 -8.49
CA GLU A 308 4.18 -16.04 -9.65
C GLU A 308 3.53 -14.71 -9.31
N LEU A 309 2.88 -14.59 -8.13
CA LEU A 309 2.31 -13.33 -7.66
C LEU A 309 3.43 -12.29 -7.43
N LEU A 310 4.47 -12.65 -6.68
CA LEU A 310 5.62 -11.77 -6.43
C LEU A 310 6.35 -11.42 -7.73
N ASN A 311 6.45 -12.36 -8.67
CA ASN A 311 7.01 -12.09 -9.99
C ASN A 311 6.12 -11.13 -10.80
N SER A 312 4.79 -11.26 -10.72
CA SER A 312 3.88 -10.33 -11.40
C SER A 312 3.99 -8.91 -10.84
N TRP A 313 4.19 -8.72 -9.54
CA TRP A 313 4.31 -7.40 -8.93
C TRP A 313 5.73 -6.82 -9.02
N LEU A 314 6.78 -7.63 -8.88
CA LEU A 314 8.16 -7.14 -8.71
C LEU A 314 9.13 -7.56 -9.82
N GLY A 315 8.70 -8.45 -10.72
CA GLY A 315 9.53 -9.12 -11.72
C GLY A 315 9.28 -8.66 -13.16
N HIS A 316 8.26 -7.85 -13.42
CA HIS A 316 7.96 -7.32 -14.75
C HIS A 316 9.00 -6.30 -15.23
N GLU A 317 9.00 -5.98 -16.53
CA GLU A 317 9.98 -5.10 -17.18
C GLU A 317 9.87 -3.60 -16.81
N LYS A 318 8.70 -3.16 -16.37
CA LYS A 318 8.46 -1.77 -16.01
C LYS A 318 9.03 -1.46 -14.60
N PRO A 319 9.60 -0.26 -14.37
CA PRO A 319 10.20 0.09 -13.08
C PRO A 319 9.17 0.39 -11.97
N VAL A 320 7.93 0.67 -12.34
CA VAL A 320 6.84 1.02 -11.42
C VAL A 320 5.71 0.00 -11.51
N THR A 321 5.15 -0.33 -10.35
CA THR A 321 3.97 -1.16 -10.19
C THR A 321 2.93 -0.34 -9.44
N ILE A 322 1.73 -0.22 -9.99
CA ILE A 322 0.62 0.47 -9.34
C ILE A 322 -0.36 -0.60 -8.84
N LEU A 323 -0.65 -0.58 -7.54
CA LEU A 323 -1.71 -1.36 -6.94
C LEU A 323 -2.88 -0.42 -6.66
N ASP A 324 -3.87 -0.44 -7.53
CA ASP A 324 -5.05 0.43 -7.49
C ASP A 324 -6.17 -0.19 -6.64
N LEU A 325 -6.43 0.48 -5.52
CA LEU A 325 -7.39 0.13 -4.48
C LEU A 325 -8.63 1.04 -4.51
N SER A 326 -8.82 1.85 -5.55
CA SER A 326 -9.93 2.82 -5.65
C SER A 326 -11.32 2.19 -5.59
N GLY A 327 -11.46 0.94 -6.04
CA GLY A 327 -12.70 0.16 -5.97
C GLY A 327 -13.04 -0.36 -4.57
N ILE A 328 -12.15 -0.19 -3.57
CA ILE A 328 -12.28 -0.83 -2.26
C ILE A 328 -12.91 0.10 -1.23
N PRO A 329 -13.99 -0.31 -0.55
CA PRO A 329 -14.56 0.43 0.56
C PRO A 329 -13.54 0.69 1.68
N SER A 330 -13.60 1.88 2.28
CA SER A 330 -12.67 2.31 3.34
C SER A 330 -12.61 1.36 4.54
N THR A 331 -13.71 0.69 4.87
CA THR A 331 -13.79 -0.28 5.98
C THR A 331 -12.97 -1.55 5.73
N ARG A 332 -12.63 -1.85 4.48
CA ARG A 332 -11.91 -3.06 4.05
C ARG A 332 -10.44 -2.76 3.70
N LEU A 333 -10.14 -1.49 3.44
CA LEU A 333 -8.82 -1.03 3.01
C LEU A 333 -7.70 -1.49 3.96
N ASP A 334 -7.93 -1.43 5.27
CA ASP A 334 -6.90 -1.78 6.27
C ASP A 334 -6.45 -3.26 6.19
N LEU A 335 -7.39 -4.21 6.06
CA LEU A 335 -7.06 -5.63 5.95
C LEU A 335 -6.29 -5.91 4.65
N LEU A 336 -6.79 -5.37 3.54
CA LEU A 336 -6.22 -5.54 2.21
C LEU A 336 -4.80 -4.96 2.15
N LEU A 337 -4.67 -3.68 2.47
CA LEU A 337 -3.38 -2.98 2.45
C LEU A 337 -2.41 -3.60 3.44
N GLY A 338 -2.87 -3.92 4.64
CA GLY A 338 -2.05 -4.58 5.62
C GLY A 338 -1.49 -5.92 5.11
N SER A 339 -2.32 -6.73 4.46
CA SER A 339 -1.89 -8.02 3.89
C SER A 339 -0.91 -7.85 2.74
N LEU A 340 -1.11 -6.86 1.87
CA LEU A 340 -0.15 -6.49 0.82
C LEU A 340 1.22 -6.13 1.42
N LEU A 341 1.22 -5.27 2.43
CA LEU A 341 2.42 -4.83 3.11
C LEU A 341 3.13 -5.98 3.82
N ASP A 342 2.38 -6.90 4.41
CA ASP A 342 2.94 -8.09 5.07
C ASP A 342 3.60 -9.02 4.05
N ILE A 343 2.96 -9.31 2.92
CA ILE A 343 3.54 -10.11 1.82
C ILE A 343 4.87 -9.49 1.36
N LEU A 344 4.89 -8.18 1.10
CA LEU A 344 6.08 -7.48 0.62
C LEU A 344 7.18 -7.43 1.69
N PHE A 345 6.82 -7.22 2.96
CA PHE A 345 7.79 -7.21 4.06
C PHE A 345 8.39 -8.59 4.31
N GLU A 346 7.57 -9.64 4.35
CA GLU A 346 8.04 -11.02 4.56
C GLU A 346 8.90 -11.48 3.37
N ALA A 347 8.55 -11.10 2.13
CA ALA A 347 9.41 -11.31 0.96
C ALA A 347 10.78 -10.61 1.11
N ALA A 348 10.82 -9.38 1.64
CA ALA A 348 12.06 -8.67 1.95
C ALA A 348 12.88 -9.40 3.03
N LEU A 349 12.20 -9.81 4.11
CA LEU A 349 12.81 -10.40 5.30
C LEU A 349 13.47 -11.75 4.98
N TRP A 350 12.74 -12.66 4.33
CA TRP A 350 13.20 -14.01 4.02
C TRP A 350 14.07 -14.05 2.76
N GLY A 351 13.78 -13.17 1.79
CA GLY A 351 14.56 -13.03 0.56
C GLY A 351 15.92 -12.34 0.71
N ARG A 352 16.27 -11.81 1.90
CA ARG A 352 17.45 -10.95 2.13
C ARG A 352 18.83 -11.50 1.69
N ARG A 353 18.95 -12.80 1.41
CA ARG A 353 20.18 -13.46 0.92
C ARG A 353 20.06 -13.98 -0.51
N LEU A 354 18.91 -13.81 -1.15
CA LEU A 354 18.63 -14.23 -2.52
C LEU A 354 18.85 -13.07 -3.49
N LYS A 355 19.05 -13.38 -4.77
CA LYS A 355 19.26 -12.38 -5.84
C LYS A 355 18.02 -11.51 -6.02
N GLU A 356 16.84 -12.09 -5.86
CA GLU A 356 15.53 -11.46 -6.02
C GLU A 356 15.16 -10.59 -4.81
N GLY A 357 15.85 -10.80 -3.68
CA GLY A 357 15.61 -10.11 -2.42
C GLY A 357 15.94 -8.62 -2.47
N MET A 358 15.24 -7.86 -1.62
CA MET A 358 15.24 -6.40 -1.69
C MET A 358 16.58 -5.76 -1.29
N LYS A 359 17.49 -6.48 -0.63
CA LYS A 359 18.88 -6.02 -0.46
C LYS A 359 19.64 -5.86 -1.78
N ASN A 360 19.40 -6.76 -2.73
CA ASN A 360 20.02 -6.71 -4.06
C ASN A 360 19.16 -5.93 -5.06
N ARG A 361 17.87 -5.80 -4.78
CA ARG A 361 16.89 -5.11 -5.62
C ARG A 361 15.97 -4.22 -4.76
N PRO A 362 16.47 -3.06 -4.27
CA PRO A 362 15.75 -2.20 -3.33
C PRO A 362 14.35 -1.83 -3.82
N LEU A 363 13.39 -1.83 -2.89
CA LEU A 363 11.98 -1.53 -3.17
C LEU A 363 11.58 -0.24 -2.45
N LEU A 364 10.99 0.69 -3.20
CA LEU A 364 10.32 1.86 -2.65
C LEU A 364 8.80 1.62 -2.63
N LEU A 365 8.19 1.61 -1.45
CA LEU A 365 6.74 1.59 -1.28
C LEU A 365 6.18 3.00 -1.18
N VAL A 366 5.42 3.44 -2.17
CA VAL A 366 4.71 4.72 -2.14
C VAL A 366 3.31 4.50 -1.60
N LEU A 367 2.99 5.16 -0.49
CA LEU A 367 1.77 4.97 0.28
C LEU A 367 0.91 6.22 0.14
N GLU A 368 -0.03 6.19 -0.79
CA GLU A 368 -0.95 7.31 -1.03
C GLU A 368 -1.99 7.45 0.09
N GLU A 369 -2.44 8.67 0.34
CA GLU A 369 -3.48 9.01 1.32
C GLU A 369 -3.22 8.41 2.70
N ALA A 370 -1.95 8.41 3.12
CA ALA A 370 -1.47 7.63 4.26
C ALA A 370 -2.21 7.91 5.58
N HIS A 371 -2.79 9.11 5.76
CA HIS A 371 -3.59 9.43 6.94
C HIS A 371 -4.89 8.59 7.06
N ARG A 372 -5.42 8.02 5.96
CA ARG A 372 -6.64 7.21 5.99
C ARG A 372 -6.49 5.88 6.75
N TYR A 373 -5.27 5.34 6.80
CA TYR A 373 -5.00 4.03 7.40
C TYR A 373 -3.81 4.00 8.37
N LEU A 374 -3.08 5.12 8.53
CA LEU A 374 -1.98 5.25 9.49
C LEU A 374 -2.32 6.16 10.68
N SER A 375 -3.61 6.36 10.97
CA SER A 375 -4.02 7.27 12.02
C SER A 375 -3.71 6.73 13.42
N SER A 376 -3.43 7.63 14.38
CA SER A 376 -3.15 7.23 15.77
C SER A 376 -4.27 6.37 16.38
N ASP A 377 -5.53 6.68 16.05
CA ASP A 377 -6.73 6.02 16.57
C ASP A 377 -7.02 4.66 15.90
N SER A 378 -6.43 4.38 14.73
CA SER A 378 -6.60 3.10 14.05
C SER A 378 -5.78 2.00 14.73
N SER A 379 -6.34 0.88 15.15
CA SER A 379 -5.57 -0.30 15.62
C SER A 379 -5.24 -1.29 14.49
N GLY A 380 -5.32 -0.81 13.25
CA GLY A 380 -5.33 -1.63 12.03
C GLY A 380 -4.01 -2.30 11.67
N LEU A 381 -4.11 -3.33 10.82
CA LEU A 381 -2.98 -4.13 10.35
C LEU A 381 -2.03 -3.30 9.49
N ALA A 382 -2.54 -2.39 8.67
CA ALA A 382 -1.73 -1.52 7.82
C ALA A 382 -0.81 -0.63 8.66
N LYS A 383 -1.33 0.00 9.72
CA LYS A 383 -0.51 0.84 10.63
C LYS A 383 0.62 0.05 11.28
N ASN A 384 0.32 -1.13 11.79
CA ASN A 384 1.31 -1.98 12.44
C ASN A 384 2.42 -2.39 11.45
N MET A 385 2.04 -2.74 10.22
CA MET A 385 2.99 -3.10 9.18
C MET A 385 3.85 -1.92 8.73
N VAL A 386 3.27 -0.75 8.45
CA VAL A 386 4.06 0.44 8.09
C VAL A 386 4.99 0.85 9.24
N ARG A 387 4.56 0.76 10.50
CA ARG A 387 5.44 1.03 11.65
C ARG A 387 6.60 0.03 11.74
N ARG A 388 6.36 -1.26 11.47
CA ARG A 388 7.42 -2.29 11.39
C ARG A 388 8.38 -1.99 10.24
N ILE A 389 7.86 -1.66 9.06
CA ILE A 389 8.65 -1.27 7.89
C ILE A 389 9.50 -0.02 8.18
N ALA A 390 8.93 1.01 8.81
CA ALA A 390 9.64 2.25 9.14
C ALA A 390 10.79 2.02 10.13
N LYS A 391 10.67 1.05 11.04
CA LYS A 391 11.71 0.73 12.03
C LYS A 391 12.79 -0.23 11.50
N GLU A 392 12.41 -1.15 10.61
CA GLU A 392 13.26 -2.28 10.24
C GLU A 392 13.51 -2.44 8.73
N GLY A 393 12.65 -1.88 7.89
CA GLY A 393 12.65 -2.06 6.43
C GLY A 393 13.97 -1.69 5.78
N ARG A 394 14.64 -0.63 6.25
CA ARG A 394 15.99 -0.25 5.82
C ARG A 394 16.99 -1.41 5.86
N LYS A 395 16.92 -2.28 6.89
CA LYS A 395 17.82 -3.44 7.03
C LYS A 395 17.60 -4.49 5.94
N PHE A 396 16.45 -4.47 5.28
CA PHE A 396 16.04 -5.44 4.27
C PHE A 396 15.96 -4.85 2.86
N GLY A 397 16.30 -3.57 2.67
CA GLY A 397 16.23 -2.88 1.37
C GLY A 397 14.82 -2.41 1.00
N LEU A 398 13.95 -2.25 2.00
CA LEU A 398 12.57 -1.79 1.83
C LEU A 398 12.40 -0.37 2.39
N GLY A 399 12.12 0.57 1.49
CA GLY A 399 11.81 1.96 1.76
C GLY A 399 10.33 2.29 1.72
N THR A 400 9.93 3.40 2.33
CA THR A 400 8.57 3.93 2.19
C THR A 400 8.57 5.40 1.84
N MET A 401 7.61 5.84 1.03
CA MET A 401 7.29 7.24 0.78
C MET A 401 5.84 7.47 1.17
N LEU A 402 5.61 8.21 2.25
CA LEU A 402 4.26 8.54 2.71
C LEU A 402 3.74 9.75 1.95
N VAL A 403 2.56 9.65 1.34
CA VAL A 403 1.92 10.78 0.67
C VAL A 403 0.64 11.13 1.43
N SER A 404 0.50 12.37 1.88
CA SER A 404 -0.67 12.78 2.68
C SER A 404 -0.94 14.27 2.70
N GLN A 405 -2.21 14.62 2.84
CA GLN A 405 -2.73 15.97 3.04
C GLN A 405 -3.02 16.34 4.49
N ARG A 406 -3.07 15.34 5.39
CA ARG A 406 -3.26 15.51 6.84
C ARG A 406 -2.08 14.89 7.60
N PRO A 407 -0.88 15.48 7.57
CA PRO A 407 0.23 14.96 8.36
C PRO A 407 -0.10 14.86 9.86
N SER A 408 -0.93 15.74 10.42
CA SER A 408 -1.30 15.67 11.85
C SER A 408 -2.03 14.38 12.22
N GLU A 409 -2.73 13.76 11.27
CA GLU A 409 -3.47 12.53 11.50
C GLU A 409 -2.59 11.29 11.45
N ILE A 410 -1.40 11.35 10.81
CA ILE A 410 -0.46 10.22 10.74
C ILE A 410 0.17 9.97 12.12
N ASP A 411 0.35 8.70 12.47
CA ASP A 411 1.11 8.25 13.64
C ASP A 411 2.50 8.90 13.72
N GLU A 412 2.83 9.44 14.89
CA GLU A 412 4.08 10.17 15.12
C GLU A 412 5.32 9.31 14.99
N THR A 413 5.23 8.05 15.44
CA THR A 413 6.35 7.11 15.33
C THR A 413 6.63 6.79 13.88
N ILE A 414 5.62 6.73 13.02
CA ILE A 414 5.83 6.49 11.59
C ILE A 414 6.45 7.73 10.93
N LEU A 415 5.86 8.91 11.15
CA LEU A 415 6.30 10.14 10.49
C LEU A 415 7.72 10.55 10.91
N SER A 416 8.09 10.35 12.19
CA SER A 416 9.44 10.66 12.70
C SER A 416 10.55 9.75 12.16
N GLN A 417 10.22 8.60 11.57
CA GLN A 417 11.21 7.74 10.89
C GLN A 417 11.47 8.15 9.44
N CYS A 418 10.73 9.14 8.90
CA CYS A 418 10.99 9.66 7.57
C CYS A 418 12.26 10.51 7.59
N GLY A 419 13.29 10.08 6.88
CA GLY A 419 14.55 10.81 6.76
C GLY A 419 14.46 11.99 5.81
N THR A 420 13.53 12.00 4.85
CA THR A 420 13.34 13.09 3.87
C THR A 420 11.91 13.59 3.83
N PHE A 421 11.72 14.90 3.74
CA PHE A 421 10.40 15.54 3.60
C PHE A 421 10.34 16.44 2.37
N PHE A 422 9.26 16.31 1.61
CA PHE A 422 8.82 17.21 0.56
C PHE A 422 7.52 17.88 1.03
N ALA A 423 7.65 19.05 1.66
CA ALA A 423 6.51 19.79 2.20
C ALA A 423 6.02 20.83 1.19
N LEU A 424 4.94 20.51 0.49
CA LEU A 424 4.20 21.43 -0.39
C LEU A 424 3.33 22.37 0.44
N ARG A 425 2.53 23.23 -0.22
CA ARG A 425 1.62 24.16 0.47
C ARG A 425 0.75 23.46 1.52
N ILE A 426 0.86 23.89 2.78
CA ILE A 426 0.04 23.45 3.92
C ILE A 426 -0.57 24.67 4.63
N ASN A 427 -1.89 24.77 4.58
CA ASN A 427 -2.62 25.92 5.13
C ASN A 427 -2.99 25.74 6.62
N ASN A 428 -3.23 24.51 7.05
CA ASN A 428 -3.64 24.20 8.42
C ASN A 428 -2.45 24.32 9.39
N GLN A 429 -2.64 24.98 10.54
CA GLN A 429 -1.58 25.22 11.51
C GLN A 429 -1.13 23.95 12.24
N THR A 430 -2.07 23.07 12.61
CA THR A 430 -1.78 21.78 13.26
C THR A 430 -0.92 20.90 12.36
N ASP A 431 -1.27 20.84 11.07
CA ASP A 431 -0.49 20.11 10.07
C ASP A 431 0.93 20.68 9.93
N ARG A 432 1.08 22.02 9.85
CA ARG A 432 2.42 22.64 9.83
C ARG A 432 3.22 22.34 11.08
N SER A 433 2.61 22.41 12.27
CA SER A 433 3.28 22.08 13.53
C SER A 433 3.76 20.64 13.56
N ARG A 434 2.96 19.70 13.03
CA ARG A 434 3.34 18.29 12.91
C ARG A 434 4.52 18.08 11.97
N VAL A 435 4.53 18.76 10.82
CA VAL A 435 5.68 18.72 9.90
C VAL A 435 6.92 19.32 10.57
N LYS A 436 6.75 20.46 11.26
CA LYS A 436 7.83 21.14 11.99
C LYS A 436 8.45 20.27 13.09
N SER A 437 7.64 19.47 13.79
CA SER A 437 8.13 18.57 14.84
C SER A 437 8.82 17.32 14.28
N ALA A 438 8.43 16.86 13.09
CA ALA A 438 9.04 15.70 12.45
C ALA A 438 10.35 16.04 11.72
N MET A 439 10.54 17.31 11.34
CA MET A 439 11.76 17.82 10.69
C MET A 439 12.76 18.38 11.70
N SER A 440 14.03 18.48 11.32
CA SER A 440 15.06 19.12 12.14
C SER A 440 14.77 20.62 12.37
N GLU A 441 15.15 21.14 13.55
CA GLU A 441 14.89 22.53 13.96
C GLU A 441 15.41 23.60 12.97
N SER A 442 16.48 23.26 12.22
CA SER A 442 17.12 24.12 11.20
C SER A 442 16.26 24.44 9.96
N VAL A 443 15.01 23.97 9.90
CA VAL A 443 14.07 24.21 8.79
C VAL A 443 12.86 25.02 9.26
N SER A 444 12.79 25.34 10.56
CA SER A 444 11.63 25.94 11.22
C SER A 444 11.15 27.22 10.55
N GLY A 445 12.06 28.11 10.12
CA GLY A 445 11.72 29.36 9.44
C GLY A 445 11.20 29.17 8.02
N MET A 446 11.69 28.15 7.30
CA MET A 446 11.15 27.82 5.97
C MET A 446 9.73 27.28 6.07
N ILE A 447 9.45 26.43 7.08
CA ILE A 447 8.11 25.82 7.29
C ILE A 447 7.02 26.87 7.52
N ASP A 448 7.35 28.01 8.12
CA ASP A 448 6.40 29.10 8.31
C ASP A 448 5.93 29.72 6.96
N SER A 449 6.67 29.49 5.86
CA SER A 449 6.32 29.91 4.50
C SER A 449 5.45 28.92 3.72
N LEU A 450 5.19 27.71 4.26
CA LEU A 450 4.34 26.71 3.60
C LEU A 450 2.99 27.26 3.09
N PRO A 451 2.25 28.14 3.81
CA PRO A 451 0.95 28.62 3.33
C PRO A 451 1.02 29.45 2.04
N VAL A 452 2.16 30.08 1.76
CA VAL A 452 2.33 30.99 0.61
C VAL A 452 3.08 30.35 -0.57
N LEU A 453 3.38 29.05 -0.49
CA LEU A 453 3.97 28.31 -1.61
C LEU A 453 3.01 28.27 -2.80
N ARG A 454 3.57 28.33 -4.01
CA ARG A 454 2.79 28.10 -5.24
C ARG A 454 2.47 26.62 -5.39
N THR A 455 1.49 26.30 -6.22
CA THR A 455 1.21 24.91 -6.60
C THR A 455 2.43 24.30 -7.29
N GLY A 456 2.85 23.11 -6.83
CA GLY A 456 4.05 22.41 -7.30
C GLY A 456 5.37 22.93 -6.73
N GLU A 457 5.34 23.91 -5.83
CA GLU A 457 6.51 24.27 -5.00
C GLU A 457 6.49 23.49 -3.68
N ALA A 458 7.68 23.09 -3.23
CA ALA A 458 7.88 22.37 -1.98
C ALA A 458 9.14 22.85 -1.27
N ILE A 459 9.14 22.72 0.05
CA ILE A 459 10.34 22.72 0.87
C ILE A 459 10.83 21.28 0.94
N VAL A 460 12.05 21.06 0.47
CA VAL A 460 12.74 19.77 0.50
C VAL A 460 13.78 19.82 1.59
N ALA A 461 13.72 18.91 2.56
CA ALA A 461 14.75 18.80 3.58
C ALA A 461 14.87 17.38 4.12
N GLY A 462 15.92 17.15 4.90
CA GLY A 462 16.24 15.85 5.48
C GLY A 462 17.49 15.24 4.85
N GLU A 463 17.64 13.94 4.97
CA GLU A 463 18.90 13.24 4.73
C GLU A 463 19.29 13.15 3.25
N SER A 464 18.30 13.12 2.34
CA SER A 464 18.57 13.08 0.89
C SER A 464 18.88 14.45 0.29
N ALA A 465 18.54 15.54 0.99
CA ALA A 465 18.85 16.90 0.57
C ALA A 465 20.17 17.36 1.20
N LYS A 466 21.06 17.97 0.42
CA LYS A 466 22.29 18.57 0.96
C LYS A 466 21.97 19.68 1.97
N LEU A 467 21.01 20.53 1.62
CA LEU A 467 20.47 21.59 2.44
C LEU A 467 18.95 21.65 2.31
N PRO A 468 18.24 22.18 3.33
CA PRO A 468 16.85 22.57 3.19
C PRO A 468 16.72 23.59 2.06
N MET A 469 15.82 23.34 1.11
CA MET A 469 15.67 24.20 -0.06
C MET A 469 14.23 24.28 -0.53
N ARG A 470 13.88 25.41 -1.16
CA ARG A 470 12.59 25.60 -1.81
C ARG A 470 12.73 25.26 -3.29
N CYS A 471 12.10 24.17 -3.71
CA CYS A 471 12.15 23.61 -5.05
C CYS A 471 10.79 23.71 -5.72
N ARG A 472 10.78 23.93 -7.03
CA ARG A 472 9.61 23.70 -7.88
C ARG A 472 9.82 22.43 -8.67
N PHE A 473 8.93 21.46 -8.50
CA PHE A 473 8.99 20.18 -9.21
C PHE A 473 8.90 20.39 -10.73
N LYS A 474 9.53 19.49 -11.48
CA LYS A 474 9.35 19.42 -12.94
C LYS A 474 7.89 19.14 -13.24
N VAL A 475 7.32 19.88 -14.17
CA VAL A 475 5.95 19.63 -14.60
C VAL A 475 5.98 18.52 -15.64
N PRO A 476 5.21 17.42 -15.48
CA PRO A 476 5.15 16.36 -16.48
C PRO A 476 4.66 16.87 -17.83
N SER A 477 5.10 16.22 -18.92
CA SER A 477 4.62 16.51 -20.27
C SER A 477 3.09 16.30 -20.38
N ARG A 478 2.45 16.93 -21.36
CA ARG A 478 1.01 16.74 -21.63
C ARG A 478 0.67 15.24 -21.76
N GLY A 479 -0.45 14.83 -21.16
CA GLY A 479 -0.88 13.43 -21.09
C GLY A 479 -0.27 12.60 -19.97
N ARG A 480 0.63 13.15 -19.15
CA ARG A 480 1.29 12.46 -18.02
C ARG A 480 0.89 13.05 -16.67
N TYR A 481 -0.36 13.52 -16.56
CA TYR A 481 -0.90 14.08 -15.33
C TYR A 481 -1.80 13.04 -14.66
N PRO A 482 -1.81 13.00 -13.31
CA PRO A 482 -2.80 12.22 -12.59
C PRO A 482 -4.22 12.66 -12.93
N ASP A 483 -5.16 11.71 -12.89
CA ASP A 483 -6.57 11.96 -13.20
C ASP A 483 -7.33 12.61 -12.02
N SER A 484 -6.76 13.68 -11.46
CA SER A 484 -7.33 14.42 -10.33
C SER A 484 -8.27 15.55 -10.78
N ILE A 485 -8.89 15.44 -11.96
CA ILE A 485 -9.65 16.54 -12.58
C ILE A 485 -11.06 16.59 -11.98
N ASP A 486 -11.36 17.68 -11.28
CA ASP A 486 -12.73 17.96 -10.82
C ASP A 486 -13.73 18.04 -12.00
N PRO A 487 -14.98 17.59 -11.81
CA PRO A 487 -15.99 17.70 -12.85
C PRO A 487 -16.15 19.15 -13.28
N LYS A 488 -16.29 19.38 -14.59
CA LYS A 488 -16.45 20.73 -15.17
C LYS A 488 -17.88 21.26 -14.96
N VAL A 489 -18.24 21.50 -13.70
CA VAL A 489 -19.60 21.80 -13.21
C VAL A 489 -20.31 22.83 -14.08
N ALA A 490 -19.71 24.01 -14.27
CA ALA A 490 -20.32 25.09 -15.06
C ALA A 490 -20.62 24.68 -16.50
N SER A 491 -19.72 23.93 -17.15
CA SER A 491 -19.91 23.49 -18.53
C SER A 491 -20.95 22.37 -18.66
N LEU A 492 -21.05 21.48 -17.66
CA LEU A 492 -22.00 20.38 -17.65
C LEU A 492 -23.40 20.89 -17.27
N TRP A 493 -23.51 21.79 -16.29
CA TRP A 493 -24.78 22.39 -15.86
C TRP A 493 -25.33 23.40 -16.85
N ALA A 494 -24.50 23.98 -17.73
CA ALA A 494 -24.96 24.85 -18.81
C ALA A 494 -25.61 24.07 -19.98
N LYS A 495 -25.40 22.76 -20.08
CA LYS A 495 -26.05 21.93 -21.09
C LYS A 495 -27.51 21.71 -20.70
N VAL A 496 -28.41 21.73 -21.69
CA VAL A 496 -29.81 21.31 -21.46
C VAL A 496 -29.80 19.86 -21.02
N ARG A 497 -30.50 19.57 -19.93
CA ARG A 497 -30.63 18.21 -19.41
C ARG A 497 -31.30 17.32 -20.46
N ALA A 498 -30.64 16.24 -20.86
CA ALA A 498 -31.23 15.21 -21.71
C ALA A 498 -32.15 14.31 -20.89
N GLU A 499 -32.97 13.48 -21.54
CA GLU A 499 -33.68 12.40 -20.85
C GLU A 499 -32.63 11.42 -20.28
N GLU A 500 -32.73 11.13 -18.98
CA GLU A 500 -31.76 10.33 -18.25
C GLU A 500 -32.39 9.00 -17.83
N GLU A 501 -31.76 7.89 -18.24
CA GLU A 501 -32.16 6.55 -17.85
C GLU A 501 -31.42 6.14 -16.57
N TYR A 502 -32.14 6.17 -15.44
CA TYR A 502 -31.59 5.83 -14.12
C TYR A 502 -31.53 4.32 -13.86
N ASP A 503 -32.15 3.51 -14.71
CA ASP A 503 -32.14 2.06 -14.58
C ASP A 503 -30.72 1.49 -14.67
N GLN A 504 -29.90 1.93 -15.62
CA GLN A 504 -28.49 1.53 -15.73
C GLN A 504 -27.68 1.95 -14.50
N LEU A 505 -27.92 3.15 -13.96
CA LEU A 505 -27.31 3.59 -12.70
C LEU A 505 -27.70 2.66 -11.54
N VAL A 506 -28.98 2.28 -11.46
CA VAL A 506 -29.46 1.34 -10.44
C VAL A 506 -28.88 -0.06 -10.65
N VAL A 507 -28.71 -0.52 -11.89
CA VAL A 507 -28.03 -1.79 -12.20
C VAL A 507 -26.55 -1.70 -11.78
N ALA A 508 -25.87 -0.59 -12.06
CA ALA A 508 -24.49 -0.35 -11.66
C ALA A 508 -24.34 -0.41 -10.12
N TRP A 509 -25.25 0.26 -9.41
CA TRP A 509 -25.29 0.23 -7.95
C TRP A 509 -25.57 -1.17 -7.41
N ARG A 510 -26.55 -1.89 -7.97
CA ARG A 510 -26.90 -3.25 -7.54
C ARG A 510 -25.76 -4.25 -7.77
N ASN A 511 -25.05 -4.11 -8.89
CA ASN A 511 -23.88 -4.93 -9.22
C ASN A 511 -22.59 -4.43 -8.57
N GLN A 512 -22.63 -3.25 -7.94
CA GLN A 512 -21.47 -2.57 -7.35
C GLN A 512 -20.31 -2.45 -8.33
N ASN A 513 -20.64 -2.21 -9.59
CA ASN A 513 -19.70 -2.10 -10.70
C ASN A 513 -20.04 -0.83 -11.48
N PRO A 514 -19.13 0.18 -11.53
CA PRO A 514 -19.32 1.33 -12.38
C PRO A 514 -19.19 0.89 -13.84
N PHE A 515 -20.32 0.68 -14.53
CA PHE A 515 -20.28 0.44 -15.98
C PHE A 515 -19.61 1.62 -16.69
N GLU A 516 -18.72 1.34 -17.63
CA GLU A 516 -18.36 2.32 -18.64
C GLU A 516 -19.51 2.37 -19.66
N TYR A 517 -19.95 3.57 -20.01
CA TYR A 517 -20.89 3.77 -21.11
C TYR A 517 -20.18 3.32 -22.40
N GLU A 518 -20.51 2.13 -22.92
CA GLU A 518 -20.23 1.81 -24.32
C GLU A 518 -21.16 2.70 -25.17
N ASN A 519 -20.59 3.75 -25.76
CA ASN A 519 -21.28 4.56 -26.77
C ASN A 519 -21.39 3.82 -28.09
#